data_AF-A0A227IPY3-F1
#
_entry.id   AF-A0A227IPY3-F1
#
_cell.length_a   1.000
_cell.length_b   1.000
_cell.length_c   1.000
_cell.angle_alpha   90.00
_cell.angle_beta   90.00
_cell.angle_gamma   90.00
#
_symmetry.space_group_name_H-M   'P 1'
#
loop_
_entity.id
_entity.type
_entity.pdbx_description
1 polymer ?
#
loop_
_entity_poly.entity_id
_entity_poly.type
_entity_poly.pdbx_seq_one_letter_code
_entity_poly.pdbx_strand_id
1 'polypeptide(L)'
;NKLTQQAVNPNSDRLEFEINGDKFFLPLRMNDAVLFTQNHYDKGIQNGSLGMLTNAKTSGDSYGEVTLDTGEKVEITQSVL
;
A
#
# COMPACT_ATOMS: atom_id res chain seq x y z
N ASN A 1 6.78 3.41 11.66
CA ASN A 1 8.09 3.61 11.00
C ASN A 1 8.33 5.06 10.54
N LYS A 2 7.91 6.08 11.33
CA LYS A 2 7.84 7.48 10.85
C LYS A 2 9.21 8.14 10.67
N LEU A 3 10.10 8.02 11.67
CA LEU A 3 11.42 8.67 11.63
C LEU A 3 12.31 8.11 10.52
N THR A 4 12.30 6.80 10.32
CA THR A 4 13.04 6.16 9.23
C THR A 4 12.52 6.61 7.87
N GLN A 5 11.20 6.57 7.64
CA GLN A 5 10.60 7.05 6.39
C GLN A 5 10.98 8.51 6.13
N GLN A 6 10.97 9.39 7.14
CA GLN A 6 11.41 10.78 6.98
C GLN A 6 12.90 10.91 6.65
N ALA A 7 13.75 10.03 7.16
CA ALA A 7 15.18 10.05 6.90
C ALA A 7 15.53 9.50 5.50
N VAL A 8 14.82 8.47 5.02
CA VAL A 8 15.20 7.73 3.79
C VAL A 8 14.24 7.93 2.62
N ASN A 9 12.99 8.31 2.88
CA ASN A 9 11.93 8.47 1.88
C ASN A 9 11.01 9.71 2.14
N PRO A 10 11.57 10.92 2.35
CA PRO A 10 10.78 12.07 2.79
C PRO A 10 9.80 12.63 1.75
N ASN A 11 10.14 12.51 0.48
CA ASN A 11 9.52 13.29 -0.61
C ASN A 11 8.66 12.47 -1.57
N SER A 12 8.60 11.14 -1.40
CA SER A 12 7.84 10.28 -2.28
C SER A 12 6.34 10.49 -2.14
N ASP A 13 5.63 10.26 -3.24
CA ASP A 13 4.17 10.38 -3.32
C ASP A 13 3.51 9.54 -2.23
N ARG A 14 2.54 10.13 -1.55
CA ARG A 14 1.79 9.48 -0.48
C ARG A 14 0.62 8.70 -1.08
N LEU A 15 0.28 7.58 -0.45
CA LEU A 15 -0.96 6.88 -0.75
C LEU A 15 -2.16 7.68 -0.23
N GLU A 16 -2.84 8.36 -1.14
CA GLU A 16 -4.02 9.20 -0.91
C GLU A 16 -5.14 8.75 -1.84
N PHE A 17 -6.36 8.63 -1.32
CA PHE A 17 -7.51 8.13 -2.06
C PHE A 17 -8.82 8.74 -1.55
N GLU A 18 -9.89 8.59 -2.31
CA GLU A 18 -11.22 9.11 -1.97
C GLU A 18 -12.22 7.96 -1.82
N ILE A 19 -13.02 8.00 -0.75
CA ILE A 19 -14.12 7.07 -0.52
C ILE A 19 -15.37 7.90 -0.26
N ASN A 20 -16.39 7.74 -1.10
CA ASN A 20 -17.69 8.43 -0.98
C ASN A 20 -17.56 9.97 -0.88
N GLY A 21 -16.59 10.59 -1.58
CA GLY A 21 -16.36 12.04 -1.54
C GLY A 21 -15.38 12.50 -0.44
N ASP A 22 -15.05 11.63 0.51
CA ASP A 22 -14.12 11.94 1.60
C ASP A 22 -12.69 11.51 1.24
N LYS A 23 -11.74 12.43 1.46
CA LYS A 23 -10.31 12.17 1.22
C LYS A 23 -9.66 11.47 2.40
N PHE A 24 -9.02 10.34 2.13
CA PHE A 24 -8.26 9.54 3.06
C PHE A 24 -6.79 9.47 2.64
N PHE A 25 -5.95 9.11 3.61
CA PHE A 25 -4.56 8.80 3.36
C PHE A 25 -4.10 7.66 4.26
N LEU A 26 -3.14 6.90 3.78
CA LEU A 26 -2.33 6.04 4.64
C LEU A 26 -0.96 6.69 4.89
N PRO A 27 -0.29 6.39 6.01
CA PRO A 27 1.09 6.83 6.26
C PRO A 27 2.11 6.01 5.44
N LEU A 28 1.77 5.68 4.19
CA LEU A 28 2.58 4.97 3.22
C LEU A 28 2.93 5.90 2.06
N ARG A 29 4.15 5.76 1.55
CA ARG A 29 4.69 6.49 0.40
C ARG A 29 5.23 5.52 -0.63
N MET A 30 5.34 5.97 -1.87
CA MET A 30 6.00 5.23 -2.94
C MET A 30 7.38 4.74 -2.46
N ASN A 31 7.70 3.47 -2.78
CA ASN A 31 8.90 2.75 -2.36
C ASN A 31 9.00 2.41 -0.86
N ASP A 32 7.94 2.61 -0.07
CA ASP A 32 7.92 2.08 1.29
C ASP A 32 7.74 0.56 1.31
N ALA A 33 8.40 -0.09 2.27
CA ALA A 33 8.10 -1.47 2.62
C ALA A 33 6.73 -1.57 3.32
N VAL A 34 5.94 -2.56 2.93
CA VAL A 34 4.60 -2.85 3.42
C VAL A 34 4.60 -4.23 4.06
N LEU A 35 4.00 -4.34 5.24
CA LEU A 35 3.76 -5.59 5.96
C LEU A 35 2.26 -5.84 6.04
N PHE A 36 1.80 -6.93 5.44
CA PHE A 36 0.41 -7.37 5.58
C PHE A 36 0.24 -8.07 6.92
N THR A 37 -0.72 -7.61 7.73
CA THR A 37 -0.94 -8.10 9.10
C THR A 37 -2.16 -9.00 9.23
N GLN A 38 -2.84 -9.28 8.11
CA GLN A 38 -4.03 -10.12 8.02
C GLN A 38 -3.92 -11.06 6.83
N ASN A 39 -4.67 -12.17 6.88
CA ASN A 39 -4.79 -13.08 5.75
C ASN A 39 -5.89 -12.56 4.80
N HIS A 40 -5.56 -12.45 3.52
CA HIS A 40 -6.53 -12.24 2.44
C HIS A 40 -6.46 -13.46 1.52
N TYR A 41 -7.16 -14.53 1.90
CA TYR A 41 -7.06 -15.84 1.25
C TYR A 41 -7.49 -15.80 -0.23
N ASP A 42 -8.47 -14.97 -0.56
CA ASP A 42 -8.96 -14.72 -1.92
C ASP A 42 -7.91 -14.06 -2.81
N LYS A 43 -6.92 -13.40 -2.20
CA LYS A 43 -5.81 -12.70 -2.88
C LYS A 43 -4.45 -13.38 -2.69
N GLY A 44 -4.41 -14.56 -2.08
CA GLY A 44 -3.16 -15.28 -1.81
C GLY A 44 -2.23 -14.64 -0.77
N ILE A 45 -2.70 -13.62 -0.04
CA ILE A 45 -1.87 -12.87 0.93
C ILE A 45 -1.97 -13.52 2.31
N GLN A 46 -0.82 -13.81 2.89
CA GLN A 46 -0.72 -14.30 4.27
C GLN A 46 -0.27 -13.18 5.20
N ASN A 47 -0.70 -13.23 6.46
CA ASN A 47 -0.15 -12.40 7.52
C ASN A 47 1.36 -12.65 7.62
N GLY A 48 2.15 -11.58 7.57
CA GLY A 48 3.60 -11.63 7.49
C GLY A 48 4.16 -11.42 6.09
N SER A 49 3.32 -11.35 5.06
CA SER A 49 3.77 -11.06 3.70
C SER A 49 4.36 -9.65 3.62
N LEU A 50 5.49 -9.54 2.94
CA LEU A 50 6.20 -8.29 2.71
C LEU A 50 6.16 -7.90 1.23
N GLY A 51 6.20 -6.60 0.99
CA GLY A 51 6.31 -6.04 -0.34
C GLY A 51 6.66 -4.57 -0.31
N MET A 52 6.64 -3.93 -1.47
CA MET A 52 6.93 -2.51 -1.64
C MET A 52 5.78 -1.80 -2.34
N LEU A 53 5.42 -0.61 -1.89
CA LEU A 53 4.44 0.23 -2.59
C LEU A 53 5.03 0.70 -3.92
N THR A 54 4.53 0.17 -5.03
CA THR A 54 5.00 0.44 -6.40
C THR A 54 4.09 1.36 -7.18
N ASN A 55 2.88 1.63 -6.68
CA ASN A 55 2.00 2.67 -7.22
C ASN A 55 1.16 3.30 -6.11
N ALA A 56 1.11 4.63 -6.05
CA ALA A 56 0.31 5.38 -5.08
C ALA A 56 -0.82 6.18 -5.74
N LYS A 57 -1.14 5.89 -7.00
CA LYS A 57 -2.21 6.55 -7.75
C LYS A 57 -3.45 5.67 -7.81
N THR A 58 -4.60 6.28 -7.56
CA THR A 58 -5.90 5.65 -7.74
C THR A 58 -6.18 5.34 -9.21
N SER A 59 -6.67 4.13 -9.48
CA SER A 59 -7.15 3.71 -10.79
C SER A 59 -8.33 2.74 -10.63
N GLY A 60 -9.52 3.17 -11.05
CA GLY A 60 -10.75 2.40 -10.81
C GLY A 60 -10.99 2.20 -9.31
N ASP A 61 -11.12 0.94 -8.89
CA ASP A 61 -11.34 0.54 -7.50
C ASP A 61 -10.03 0.37 -6.69
N SER A 62 -8.88 0.50 -7.34
CA SER A 62 -7.57 0.41 -6.72
C SER A 62 -7.09 1.79 -6.27
N TYR A 63 -6.69 1.90 -5.01
CA TYR A 63 -6.07 3.08 -4.39
C TYR A 63 -4.55 3.13 -4.63
N GLY A 64 -3.95 2.01 -5.01
CA GLY A 64 -2.51 1.86 -5.22
C GLY A 64 -2.11 0.40 -5.45
N GLU A 65 -0.82 0.13 -5.59
CA GLU A 65 -0.29 -1.22 -5.86
C GLU A 65 0.91 -1.49 -4.96
N VAL A 66 0.93 -2.67 -4.34
CA VAL A 66 2.08 -3.25 -3.65
C VAL A 66 2.60 -4.41 -4.50
N THR A 67 3.89 -4.40 -4.81
CA THR A 67 4.55 -5.59 -5.35
C THR A 67 5.15 -6.37 -4.19
N LEU A 68 4.66 -7.58 -3.95
CA LEU A 68 5.19 -8.51 -2.94
C LEU A 68 6.63 -8.90 -3.28
N ASP A 69 7.40 -9.32 -2.28
CA ASP A 69 8.76 -9.81 -2.48
C ASP A 69 8.81 -11.07 -3.38
N THR A 70 7.67 -11.76 -3.53
CA THR A 70 7.47 -12.87 -4.48
C THR A 70 7.36 -12.42 -5.94
N GLY A 71 7.23 -11.11 -6.19
CA GLY A 71 6.98 -10.49 -7.50
C GLY A 71 5.50 -10.34 -7.85
N GLU A 72 4.59 -10.84 -7.01
CA GLU A 72 3.15 -10.71 -7.22
C GLU A 72 2.67 -9.27 -6.95
N LYS A 73 1.75 -8.78 -7.79
CA LYS A 73 1.15 -7.46 -7.67
C LYS A 73 -0.17 -7.54 -6.92
N VAL A 74 -0.29 -6.76 -5.87
CA VAL A 74 -1.49 -6.65 -5.03
C VAL A 74 -2.03 -5.24 -5.15
N GLU A 75 -3.26 -5.12 -5.65
CA GLU A 75 -3.99 -3.86 -5.63
C GLU A 75 -4.50 -3.55 -4.21
N ILE A 76 -4.24 -2.32 -3.76
CA ILE A 76 -4.80 -1.80 -2.52
C ILE A 76 -6.23 -1.38 -2.83
N THR A 77 -7.19 -2.17 -2.36
CA THR A 77 -8.61 -1.86 -2.46
C THR A 77 -9.23 -1.80 -1.06
N GLN A 78 -10.49 -1.42 -0.95
CA GLN A 78 -11.21 -1.39 0.33
C GLN A 78 -11.16 -2.72 1.09
N SER A 79 -11.05 -3.88 0.41
CA SER A 79 -10.97 -5.19 1.06
C SER A 79 -9.58 -5.58 1.57
N VAL A 80 -8.56 -4.80 1.23
CA VAL A 80 -7.15 -5.01 1.65
C VAL A 80 -6.70 -3.99 2.70
N LEU A 81 -7.44 -2.90 2.88
CA LEU A 81 -7.28 -1.94 3.99
C LEU A 81 -7.73 -2.57 5.31
#